data_AF-A0A3D3YT59-F1
#
_entry.id   AF-A0A3D3YT59-F1
#
_cell.length_a   1.000
_cell.length_b   1.000
_cell.length_c   1.000
_cell.angle_alpha   90.00
_cell.angle_beta   90.00
_cell.angle_gamma   90.00
#
_symmetry.space_group_name_H-M   'P 1'
#
loop_
_entity.id
_entity.type
_entity.pdbx_description
1 polymer ?
#
loop_
_entity_poly.entity_id
_entity_poly.type
_entity_poly.pdbx_seq_one_letter_code
_entity_poly.pdbx_strand_id
1 'polypeptide(L)' 'ITPYWRTLKSGGELNEKYPGGAEAQAAHLREEGHTIEPGKGKKPPGIKDFEMVLAEL' A
#
# COMPACT_ATOMS: atom_id res chain seq x y z
N ILE A 1 -10.69 14.41 -5.60
CA ILE A 1 -10.79 13.12 -4.87
C ILE A 1 -9.60 13.03 -3.93
N THR A 2 -9.81 12.74 -2.65
CA THR A 2 -8.72 12.58 -1.68
C THR A 2 -8.06 11.22 -1.88
N PRO A 3 -6.72 11.12 -2.02
CA PRO A 3 -6.02 9.89 -2.34
C PRO A 3 -5.91 8.97 -1.12
N TYR A 4 -7.03 8.34 -0.75
CA TYR A 4 -7.09 7.44 0.41
C TYR A 4 -6.10 6.27 0.29
N TRP A 5 -5.76 5.86 -0.94
CA TRP A 5 -4.87 4.74 -1.24
C TRP A 5 -3.41 4.97 -0.84
N ARG A 6 -2.98 6.22 -0.61
CA ARG A 6 -1.62 6.52 -0.12
C ARG A 6 -1.43 6.23 1.36
N THR A 7 -2.52 6.13 2.11
CA THR A 7 -2.44 5.80 3.54
C THR A 7 -2.29 4.30 3.73
N LEU A 8 -1.16 3.90 4.29
CA LEU A 8 -0.84 2.51 4.62
C LEU A 8 -1.15 2.22 6.09
N LYS A 9 -1.24 0.93 6.43
CA LYS A 9 -1.19 0.48 7.82
C LYS A 9 0.24 0.57 8.35
N SER A 10 0.37 0.41 9.67
CA SER A 10 1.67 0.28 10.33
C SER A 10 2.53 -0.78 9.64
N GLY A 11 3.77 -0.44 9.29
CA GLY A 11 4.69 -1.35 8.59
C GLY A 11 4.53 -1.41 7.07
N GLY A 12 3.86 -0.44 6.45
CA GLY A 12 3.75 -0.35 4.98
C GLY A 12 2.72 -1.29 4.36
N GLU A 13 1.89 -1.92 5.19
CA GLU A 13 0.89 -2.88 4.78
C GLU A 13 -0.34 -2.20 4.14
N LEU A 14 -0.93 -2.86 3.15
CA LEU A 14 -2.14 -2.38 2.50
C LEU A 14 -3.37 -2.52 3.40
N ASN A 15 -4.32 -1.61 3.23
CA ASN A 15 -5.54 -1.53 3.98
C ASN A 15 -6.73 -2.19 3.26
N GLU A 16 -6.96 -3.46 3.59
CA GLU A 16 -8.09 -4.26 3.09
C GLU A 16 -9.48 -3.64 3.35
N LYS A 17 -9.60 -2.69 4.28
CA LYS A 17 -10.88 -2.03 4.60
C LYS A 17 -11.21 -0.89 3.65
N TYR A 18 -10.33 -0.55 2.72
CA TYR A 18 -10.58 0.52 1.75
C TYR A 18 -11.55 0.10 0.65
N PRO A 19 -12.20 1.08 -0.01
CA PRO A 19 -13.03 0.79 -1.17
C PRO A 19 -12.25 -0.01 -2.21
N GLY A 20 -12.80 -1.17 -2.60
CA GLY A 20 -12.14 -2.12 -3.51
C GLY A 20 -11.06 -3.01 -2.87
N GLY A 21 -10.87 -2.92 -1.56
CA GLY A 21 -9.94 -3.75 -0.80
C GLY A 21 -8.46 -3.47 -1.09
N ALA A 22 -7.61 -4.39 -0.66
CA ALA A 22 -6.16 -4.26 -0.83
C ALA A 22 -5.74 -4.30 -2.31
N GLU A 23 -6.49 -4.99 -3.19
CA GLU A 23 -6.19 -5.06 -4.61
C GLU A 23 -6.36 -3.71 -5.32
N ALA A 24 -7.46 -2.99 -5.03
CA ALA A 24 -7.68 -1.66 -5.59
C ALA A 24 -6.66 -0.65 -5.09
N GLN A 25 -6.31 -0.70 -3.79
CA GLN A 25 -5.23 0.12 -3.25
C GLN A 25 -3.90 -0.20 -3.92
N ALA A 26 -3.59 -1.49 -4.11
CA ALA A 26 -2.36 -1.93 -4.77
C ALA A 26 -2.30 -1.46 -6.23
N ALA A 27 -3.43 -1.44 -6.95
CA ALA A 27 -3.50 -0.94 -8.33
C ALA A 27 -3.09 0.53 -8.40
N HIS A 28 -3.69 1.41 -7.59
CA HIS A 28 -3.33 2.82 -7.56
C HIS A 28 -1.87 3.06 -7.18
N LEU A 29 -1.35 2.33 -6.19
CA LEU A 29 0.06 2.46 -5.80
C LEU A 29 1.02 1.98 -6.90
N ARG A 30 0.66 0.94 -7.66
CA ARG A 30 1.44 0.49 -8.83
C ARG A 30 1.39 1.51 -9.98
N GLU A 31 0.25 2.17 -10.19
CA GLU A 31 0.12 3.28 -11.16
C GLU A 31 1.02 4.46 -10.77
N GLU A 32 1.20 4.71 -9.47
CA GLU A 32 2.15 5.69 -8.94
C GLU A 32 3.62 5.22 -8.99
N GLY A 33 3.88 3.97 -9.42
CA GLY A 33 5.22 3.41 -9.58
C GLY A 33 5.75 2.62 -8.38
N HIS A 34 4.93 2.41 -7.34
CA HIS A 34 5.33 1.61 -6.19
C HIS A 34 5.35 0.11 -6.50
N THR A 35 6.35 -0.59 -5.98
CA THR A 35 6.40 -2.05 -6.02
C THR A 35 5.62 -2.60 -4.83
N ILE A 36 4.62 -3.44 -5.08
CA ILE A 36 3.84 -4.13 -4.05
C ILE A 36 4.36 -5.56 -3.91
N GLU A 37 4.75 -5.92 -2.69
CA GLU A 37 5.17 -7.28 -2.35
C GLU A 37 4.02 -8.08 -1.74
N PRO A 38 3.90 -9.38 -2.08
CA PRO A 38 2.94 -10.25 -1.44
C PRO A 38 3.25 -10.39 0.05
N GLY A 39 2.20 -10.42 0.86
CA GLY A 39 2.34 -10.65 2.29
C GLY A 39 2.88 -12.05 2.58
N LYS A 40 3.67 -12.18 3.65
CA LYS A 40 4.19 -13.47 4.12
C LYS A 40 3.26 -14.06 5.19
N GLY A 41 2.79 -15.29 4.98
CA GLY A 41 1.91 -15.98 5.93
C GLY A 41 0.54 -15.30 6.03
N LYS A 42 0.17 -14.84 7.24
CA LYS A 42 -1.10 -14.14 7.49
C LYS A 42 -1.01 -12.62 7.31
N LYS A 43 0.15 -12.09 6.92
CA LYS A 43 0.32 -10.66 6.71
C LYS A 43 -0.32 -10.24 5.38
N PRO A 44 -0.97 -9.07 5.31
CA PRO A 44 -1.43 -8.51 4.05
C PRO A 44 -0.25 -8.10 3.15
N PRO A 45 -0.47 -7.90 1.84
CA PRO A 45 0.52 -7.30 0.94
C PRO A 45 0.94 -5.91 1.42
N GLY A 46 2.12 -5.45 1.01
CA GLY A 46 2.67 -4.15 1.41
C GLY A 46 3.55 -3.52 0.35
N ILE A 47 3.87 -2.24 0.51
CA ILE A 47 4.82 -1.55 -0.36
C ILE A 47 6.24 -1.99 -0.01
N LYS A 48 7.03 -2.32 -1.04
CA LYS A 48 8.46 -2.59 -0.90
C LYS A 48 9.19 -1.32 -0.48
N ASP A 49 10.10 -1.42 0.49
CA ASP A 49 10.92 -0.30 0.96
C ASP A 49 10.09 0.91 1.41
N PHE A 50 8.90 0.67 2.00
CA PHE A 50 7.96 1.73 2.41
C PHE A 50 8.58 2.77 3.36
N GLU A 51 9.62 2.39 4.12
CA GLU A 51 10.36 3.28 5.02
C GLU A 51 11.10 4.40 4.26
N MET A 52 11.54 4.14 3.03
CA MET A 52 12.18 5.15 2.18
C MET A 52 11.17 6.07 1.49
N VAL A 53 9.93 5.60 1.32
CA VAL A 53 8.85 6.36 0.66
C VAL A 53 8.23 7.41 1.59
N LEU A 54 8.26 7.18 2.91
CA LEU A 54 7.67 8.10 3.89
C LEU A 54 8.46 9.41 4.07
N ALA A 55 9.69 9.49 3.55
CA ALA A 55 10.59 10.62 3.73
C ALA A 55 10.34 11.80 2.76
N GLU A 56 9.45 11.66 1.78
CA GLU A 56 9.06 12.75 0.89
C GLU A 56 7.65 13.27 1.24
N LEU A 57 7.56 14.04 2.32
CA LEU A 57 6.44 14.94 2.62
C LEU A 57 6.93 16.30 3.11
#